data_AF-A0A0L6WWH0-F1
#
_entry.id   AF-A0A0L6WWH0-F1
#
_cell.length_a   1.000
_cell.length_b   1.000
_cell.length_c   1.000
_cell.angle_alpha   90.00
_cell.angle_beta   90.00
_cell.angle_gamma   90.00
#
_symmetry.space_group_name_H-M   'P 1'
#
loop_
_entity.id
_entity.type
_entity.pdbx_description
1 polymer ?
#
loop_
_entity_poly.entity_id
_entity_poly.type
_entity_poly.pdbx_seq_one_letter_code
_entity_poly.pdbx_strand_id
1 'polypeptide(L)'
;MQYKNAIDSVDQGFRDILEKDVPFGGVTVVFGGDFRQTLLVIQRGLRQQMIAASLKRGRLWDQIQVHYLVQNMRLDQTPDNIAHAAWLLDVGAGKNLGPGETVQLPENHDL
;
A
#
# COMPACT_ATOMS: atom_id res chain seq x y z
N MET A 1 -3.02 4.95 -4.36
CA MET A 1 -1.89 5.37 -3.49
C MET A 1 -1.67 6.86 -3.71
N GLN A 2 -1.35 7.65 -2.68
CA GLN A 2 -1.07 9.09 -2.83
C GLN A 2 0.43 9.39 -2.83
N TYR A 3 0.81 10.46 -3.53
CA TYR A 3 2.19 10.94 -3.60
C TYR A 3 2.62 11.49 -2.24
N LYS A 4 3.85 11.19 -1.81
CA LYS A 4 4.38 11.69 -0.53
C LYS A 4 4.26 13.21 -0.39
N ASN A 5 4.47 13.96 -1.47
CA ASN A 5 4.40 15.41 -1.47
C ASN A 5 2.98 15.92 -1.16
N ALA A 6 1.94 15.22 -1.62
CA ALA A 6 0.56 15.60 -1.30
C ALA A 6 0.29 15.43 0.21
N ILE A 7 0.82 14.37 0.81
CA ILE A 7 0.69 14.10 2.24
C ILE A 7 1.49 15.14 3.03
N ASP A 8 2.71 15.47 2.59
CA ASP A 8 3.55 16.50 3.22
C ASP A 8 2.88 17.88 3.15
N SER A 9 2.21 18.22 2.05
CA SER A 9 1.44 19.47 1.93
C SER A 9 0.24 19.52 2.87
N VAL A 10 -0.47 18.40 3.05
CA VAL A 10 -1.59 18.33 4.01
C VAL A 10 -1.08 18.47 5.44
N ASP A 11 0.01 17.79 5.78
CA ASP A 11 0.66 17.92 7.09
C ASP A 11 1.07 19.37 7.36
N GLN A 12 1.74 20.02 6.40
CA GLN A 12 2.12 21.43 6.54
C GLN A 12 0.89 22.33 6.69
N GLY A 13 -0.15 22.12 5.88
CA GLY A 13 -1.39 22.90 5.98
C GLY A 13 -2.02 22.81 7.37
N PHE A 14 -2.03 21.63 7.99
CA PHE A 14 -2.55 21.49 9.36
C PHE A 14 -1.64 22.11 10.42
N ARG A 15 -0.31 22.05 10.25
CA ARG A 15 0.61 22.75 11.15
C ARG A 15 0.38 24.26 11.12
N ASP A 16 0.20 24.80 9.92
CA ASP A 16 0.00 26.24 9.70
C ASP A 16 -1.36 26.69 10.26
N ILE A 17 -2.45 25.98 9.93
CA ILE A 17 -3.81 26.33 10.36
C ILE A 17 -3.98 26.20 11.88
N LEU A 18 -3.36 25.19 12.50
CA LEU A 18 -3.49 24.92 13.93
C LEU A 18 -2.38 25.55 14.77
N GLU A 19 -1.41 26.21 14.12
CA GLU A 19 -0.23 26.84 14.73
C GLU A 19 0.54 25.89 15.65
N LYS A 20 0.71 24.63 15.22
CA LYS A 20 1.37 23.58 16.00
C LYS A 20 2.37 22.82 15.15
N ASP A 21 3.65 22.87 15.53
CA ASP A 21 4.72 22.12 14.85
C ASP A 21 4.81 20.66 15.33
N VAL A 22 3.72 19.93 15.14
CA VAL A 22 3.63 18.48 15.34
C VAL A 22 2.94 17.87 14.11
N PRO A 23 3.13 16.58 13.83
CA PRO A 23 2.48 15.93 12.69
C PRO A 23 0.98 16.22 12.63
N PHE A 24 0.52 16.64 11.46
CA PHE A 24 -0.86 17.00 11.15
C PHE A 24 -1.47 18.01 12.12
N GLY A 25 -0.65 18.89 12.71
CA GLY A 25 -1.08 19.85 13.73
C GLY A 25 -1.71 19.20 14.99
N GLY A 26 -1.44 17.91 15.22
CA GLY A 26 -1.94 17.12 16.34
C GLY A 26 -3.25 16.40 16.04
N VAL A 27 -3.75 16.47 14.80
CA VAL A 27 -4.91 15.70 14.36
C VAL A 27 -4.53 14.22 14.22
N THR A 28 -5.37 13.34 14.75
CA THR A 28 -5.21 11.90 14.53
C THR A 28 -5.56 11.57 13.07
N VAL A 29 -4.59 11.04 12.33
CA VAL A 29 -4.74 10.67 10.92
C VAL A 29 -4.54 9.17 10.76
N VAL A 30 -5.46 8.53 10.02
CA VAL A 30 -5.38 7.11 9.69
C VAL A 30 -5.19 6.96 8.18
N PHE A 31 -4.11 6.29 7.79
CA PHE A 31 -3.88 5.91 6.40
C PHE A 31 -4.44 4.50 6.16
N GLY A 32 -5.28 4.35 5.14
CA GLY A 32 -5.78 3.06 4.67
C GLY A 32 -5.22 2.73 3.29
N GLY A 33 -4.83 1.47 3.07
CA GLY A 33 -4.45 0.97 1.75
C GLY A 33 -3.65 -0.32 1.80
N ASP A 34 -3.42 -0.92 0.63
CA ASP A 34 -2.55 -2.08 0.45
C ASP A 34 -1.41 -1.72 -0.50
N PHE A 35 -0.16 -1.77 0.01
CA PHE A 35 1.03 -1.48 -0.79
C PHE A 35 1.30 -2.53 -1.89
N ARG A 36 0.63 -3.69 -1.84
CA ARG A 36 0.74 -4.77 -2.83
C ARG A 36 -0.17 -4.61 -4.05
N GLN A 37 -1.17 -3.72 -4.01
CA GLN A 37 -2.15 -3.59 -5.09
C GLN A 37 -1.60 -2.86 -6.32
N THR A 38 -1.09 -1.63 -6.18
CA THR A 38 -0.44 -0.91 -7.28
C THR A 38 0.42 0.23 -6.73
N LEU A 39 1.64 0.39 -7.27
CA LEU A 39 2.48 1.56 -6.99
C LEU A 39 1.90 2.84 -7.61
N LEU A 40 2.40 3.99 -7.16
CA LEU A 40 2.10 5.27 -7.80
C LEU A 40 2.52 5.26 -9.27
N VAL A 41 1.62 5.67 -10.15
CA VAL A 41 1.89 5.77 -11.60
C VAL A 41 2.51 7.12 -11.90
N ILE A 42 3.81 7.14 -12.20
CA ILE A 42 4.51 8.31 -12.75
C ILE A 42 4.61 8.12 -14.26
N GLN A 43 3.96 9.00 -15.02
CA GLN A 43 3.97 8.92 -16.48
C GLN A 43 5.41 9.03 -17.00
N ARG A 44 5.85 8.02 -17.77
CA ARG A 44 7.24 7.89 -18.26
C ARG A 44 8.30 7.89 -17.15
N GLY A 45 7.90 7.59 -15.92
CA GLY A 45 8.78 7.55 -14.77
C GLY A 45 9.55 6.23 -14.67
N LEU A 46 10.78 6.31 -14.18
CA LEU A 46 11.59 5.15 -13.82
C LEU A 46 11.07 4.52 -12.53
N ARG A 47 11.35 3.22 -12.34
CA ARG A 47 11.03 2.49 -11.10
C ARG A 47 11.51 3.21 -9.84
N GLN A 48 12.72 3.79 -9.89
CA GLN A 48 13.28 4.55 -8.78
C GLN A 48 12.45 5.79 -8.42
N GLN A 49 11.89 6.48 -9.42
CA GLN A 49 11.04 7.64 -9.20
C GLN A 49 9.72 7.23 -8.55
N MET A 50 9.12 6.11 -8.97
CA MET A 50 7.90 5.59 -8.33
C MET A 50 8.15 5.25 -6.85
N ILE A 51 9.28 4.62 -6.53
CA ILE A 51 9.67 4.33 -5.15
C ILE A 51 9.91 5.63 -4.37
N ALA A 52 10.64 6.59 -4.94
CA ALA A 52 10.95 7.87 -4.30
C ALA A 52 9.70 8.72 -4.02
N ALA A 53 8.66 8.58 -4.84
CA ALA A 53 7.37 9.24 -4.67
C ALA A 53 6.47 8.58 -3.62
N SER A 54 6.76 7.34 -3.22
CA SER A 54 5.92 6.58 -2.29
C SER A 54 5.93 7.18 -0.88
N LEU A 55 4.84 7.00 -0.14
CA LEU A 55 4.71 7.41 1.26
C LEU A 55 5.85 6.85 2.14
N LYS A 56 6.34 5.64 1.84
CA LYS A 56 7.47 5.01 2.54
C LYS A 56 8.80 5.79 2.43
N ARG A 57 8.90 6.72 1.48
CA ARG A 57 10.05 7.61 1.28
C ARG A 57 9.74 9.06 1.71
N GLY A 58 8.62 9.28 2.38
CA GLY A 58 8.24 10.56 2.97
C GLY A 58 8.82 10.76 4.36
N ARG A 59 8.98 12.02 4.78
CA ARG A 59 9.55 12.39 6.09
C ARG A 59 8.71 11.93 7.29
N LEU A 60 7.41 11.70 7.07
CA LEU A 60 6.47 11.28 8.11
C LEU A 60 6.49 9.76 8.35
N TRP A 61 7.11 8.97 7.47
CA TRP A 61 7.02 7.51 7.52
C TRP A 61 7.46 6.93 8.86
N ASP A 62 8.58 7.42 9.41
CA ASP A 62 9.14 6.93 10.67
C ASP A 62 8.27 7.29 11.90
N GLN A 63 7.28 8.17 11.72
CA GLN A 63 6.33 8.59 12.76
C GLN A 63 4.98 7.86 12.62
N ILE A 64 4.80 7.04 11.59
CA ILE A 64 3.57 6.28 11.35
C ILE A 64 3.67 4.92 12.04
N GLN A 65 2.72 4.65 12.93
CA GLN A 65 2.51 3.31 13.44
C GLN A 65 1.76 2.46 12.41
N VAL A 66 2.35 1.34 12.02
CA VAL A 66 1.75 0.43 11.03
C VAL A 66 0.94 -0.65 11.75
N HIS A 67 -0.33 -0.78 11.36
CA HIS A 67 -1.21 -1.85 11.78
C HIS A 67 -1.62 -2.71 10.58
N TYR A 68 -1.66 -4.02 10.77
CA TYR A 68 -2.00 -4.99 9.73
C TYR A 68 -3.40 -5.56 9.99
N LEU A 69 -4.27 -5.44 8.99
CA LEU A 69 -5.53 -6.19 8.97
C LEU A 69 -5.26 -7.56 8.36
N VAL A 70 -5.47 -8.62 9.14
CA VAL A 70 -5.14 -10.01 8.75
C VAL A 70 -6.36 -10.84 8.41
N GLN A 71 -7.55 -10.43 8.87
CA GLN A 71 -8.79 -11.14 8.59
C GLN A 71 -9.41 -10.64 7.29
N ASN A 72 -9.56 -11.55 6.32
CA ASN A 72 -10.33 -11.28 5.12
C ASN A 72 -11.83 -11.31 5.48
N MET A 73 -12.50 -10.15 5.34
CA MET A 73 -13.94 -10.02 5.59
C MET A 73 -14.76 -9.99 4.29
N ARG A 74 -14.11 -10.08 3.12
CA ARG A 74 -14.75 -10.03 1.80
C ARG A 74 -15.13 -11.41 1.29
N LEU A 75 -14.27 -12.39 1.53
CA LEU A 75 -14.48 -13.78 1.15
C LEU A 75 -14.97 -14.57 2.37
N ASP A 76 -15.85 -15.54 2.13
CA ASP A 76 -16.15 -16.55 3.13
C ASP A 76 -14.91 -17.41 3.42
N GLN A 77 -14.93 -18.13 4.54
CA GLN A 77 -13.80 -18.94 5.00
C GLN A 77 -13.86 -20.38 4.47
N THR A 78 -14.31 -20.55 3.23
CA THR A 78 -14.25 -21.85 2.55
C THR A 78 -12.79 -22.23 2.25
N PRO A 79 -12.44 -23.53 2.22
CA PRO A 79 -11.07 -23.96 1.91
C PRO A 79 -10.53 -23.37 0.61
N ASP A 80 -11.37 -23.31 -0.43
CA ASP A 80 -11.00 -22.77 -1.74
C ASP A 80 -10.73 -21.26 -1.70
N ASN A 81 -11.58 -20.48 -1.02
CA ASN A 81 -11.35 -19.04 -0.87
C ASN A 81 -10.14 -18.71 -0.01
N ILE A 82 -9.86 -19.52 1.02
CA ILE A 82 -8.64 -19.39 1.82
C ILE A 82 -7.41 -19.65 0.96
N ALA A 83 -7.40 -20.72 0.16
CA ALA A 83 -6.31 -21.05 -0.75
C ALA A 83 -6.12 -19.97 -1.83
N HIS A 84 -7.21 -19.49 -2.42
CA HIS A 84 -7.18 -18.42 -3.42
C HIS A 84 -6.67 -17.10 -2.83
N ALA A 85 -7.12 -16.72 -1.63
CA ALA A 85 -6.63 -15.53 -0.94
C ALA A 85 -5.13 -15.63 -0.62
N ALA A 86 -4.66 -16.80 -0.15
CA ALA A 86 -3.24 -17.03 0.09
C ALA A 86 -2.41 -16.88 -1.20
N TRP A 87 -2.88 -17.47 -2.30
CA TRP A 87 -2.24 -17.34 -3.61
C TRP A 87 -2.16 -15.87 -4.08
N LEU A 88 -3.24 -15.10 -3.95
CA LEU A 88 -3.26 -13.66 -4.28
C LEU A 88 -2.26 -12.85 -3.44
N LEU A 89 -2.10 -13.18 -2.16
CA LEU A 89 -1.13 -12.51 -1.28
C LEU A 89 0.31 -12.77 -1.73
N ASP A 90 0.61 -13.98 -2.17
CA ASP A 90 1.93 -14.34 -2.67
C ASP A 90 2.23 -13.70 -4.05
N VAL A 91 1.22 -13.58 -4.92
CA VAL A 91 1.34 -12.79 -6.16
C VAL A 91 1.63 -11.33 -5.84
N GLY A 92 0.86 -10.71 -4.94
CA GLY A 92 1.09 -9.32 -4.53
C GLY A 92 2.42 -9.09 -3.81
N ALA A 93 3.01 -10.13 -3.22
CA ALA A 93 4.34 -10.10 -2.63
C ALA A 93 5.48 -10.40 -3.63
N GLY A 94 5.16 -10.75 -4.88
CA GLY A 94 6.14 -11.14 -5.89
C GLY A 94 6.80 -12.49 -5.63
N LYS A 95 6.15 -13.39 -4.88
CA LYS A 95 6.68 -14.72 -4.54
C LYS A 95 6.26 -15.81 -5.52
N ASN A 96 5.17 -15.61 -6.26
CA ASN A 96 4.64 -16.54 -7.27
C ASN A 96 5.06 -16.16 -8.70
N LEU A 97 6.34 -15.85 -8.88
CA LEU A 97 6.90 -15.51 -10.19
C LEU A 97 7.65 -16.70 -10.78
N GLY A 98 7.16 -17.21 -11.90
CA GLY A 98 7.83 -18.18 -12.74
C GLY A 98 8.92 -17.55 -13.62
N PRO A 99 9.53 -18.33 -14.52
CA PRO A 99 10.52 -17.82 -15.47
C PRO A 99 9.99 -16.59 -16.22
N GLY A 100 10.81 -15.53 -16.29
CA GLY A 100 10.44 -14.28 -16.97
C GLY A 100 9.43 -13.39 -16.23
N GLU A 101 9.36 -13.48 -14.90
CA GLU A 101 8.42 -12.68 -14.06
C GLU A 101 6.94 -12.94 -14.39
N THR A 102 6.64 -14.14 -14.87
CA THR A 102 5.27 -14.57 -15.20
C THR A 102 4.55 -15.10 -13.97
N VAL A 103 3.26 -14.78 -13.81
CA VAL A 103 2.44 -15.33 -12.73
C VAL A 103 1.80 -16.64 -13.19
N GLN A 104 1.96 -17.71 -12.40
CA GLN A 104 1.30 -18.99 -12.64
C GLN A 104 -0.07 -19.02 -11.97
N LEU A 105 -1.11 -19.32 -12.75
CA LEU A 105 -2.48 -19.44 -12.25
C LEU A 105 -2.68 -20.79 -11.53
N PRO A 106 -3.49 -20.85 -10.46
CA PRO A 106 -3.88 -22.11 -9.83
C PRO A 106 -4.63 -23.02 -10.82
N GLU A 107 -4.43 -24.33 -10.72
CA GLU A 107 -5.04 -25.33 -11.63
C GLU A 107 -6.57 -25.38 -11.54
N ASN A 108 -7.16 -24.98 -10.41
CA ASN A 108 -8.60 -25.02 -10.15
C ASN A 108 -9.30 -23.67 -10.40
N HIS A 109 -9.10 -23.07 -11.57
CA HIS A 109 -9.86 -21.89 -11.99
C HIS A 109 -11.12 -22.30 -12.76
N ASP A 110 -12.11 -22.84 -12.05
CA ASP A 110 -13.47 -22.89 -12.58
C ASP A 110 -14.11 -21.49 -12.39
N LEU A 111 -14.42 -20.85 -13.52
CA LEU A 111 -15.27 -19.64 -13.60
C LEU A 111 -16.74 -20.02 -13.65
#